data_AF-A0A1G1E7X6-F1
#
_entry.id   AF-A0A1G1E7X6-F1
#
_cell.length_a   1.000
_cell.length_b   1.000
_cell.length_c   1.000
_cell.angle_alpha   90.00
_cell.angle_beta   90.00
_cell.angle_gamma   90.00
#
_symmetry.space_group_name_H-M   'P 1'
#
loop_
_entity.id
_entity.type
_entity.pdbx_description
1 polymer ?
#
loop_
_entity_poly.entity_id
_entity_poly.type
_entity_poly.pdbx_seq_one_letter_code
_entity_poly.pdbx_strand_id
1 'polypeptide(L)'
;MKNTKKSRIKEIEKLYENLLHIERGSGLFKINSKIRSEMYAKIMKSVENLKEEQESHPSWSKDYWVIDREVRRLLLKEIQVIIDDYMVAKGAGHISRWEKMYGDIEHYKDIFYNLRMDTAYDKRRKKAERMKFVKGKWERVEFVKIG
;
A
#
# COMPACT_ATOMS: atom_id res chain seq x y z
N MET A 1 16.16 1.36 -16.11
CA MET A 1 15.06 0.79 -15.29
C MET A 1 14.41 1.73 -14.27
N LYS A 2 14.57 3.07 -14.32
CA LYS A 2 13.93 4.01 -13.36
C LYS A 2 12.50 4.48 -13.73
N ASN A 3 12.04 4.24 -14.97
CA ASN A 3 10.79 4.83 -15.49
C ASN A 3 9.51 4.01 -15.24
N THR A 4 9.60 2.73 -14.91
CA THR A 4 8.42 1.85 -14.74
C THR A 4 7.76 1.96 -13.36
N LYS A 5 8.54 2.11 -12.28
CA LYS A 5 7.99 2.20 -10.91
C LYS A 5 7.13 3.45 -10.70
N LYS A 6 7.53 4.61 -11.26
CA LYS A 6 6.78 5.86 -11.18
C LYS A 6 5.50 5.87 -12.05
N SER A 7 5.33 4.90 -12.97
CA SER A 7 4.12 4.82 -13.81
C SER A 7 2.99 4.05 -13.15
N ARG A 8 3.28 2.98 -12.39
CA ARG A 8 2.26 2.10 -11.79
C ARG A 8 1.33 2.84 -10.83
N ILE A 9 1.88 3.55 -9.85
CA ILE A 9 1.06 4.28 -8.88
C ILE A 9 0.25 5.39 -9.57
N LYS A 10 0.80 6.04 -10.61
CA LYS A 10 0.09 7.07 -11.38
C LYS A 10 -1.11 6.51 -12.13
N GLU A 11 -1.00 5.31 -12.69
CA GLU A 11 -2.14 4.65 -13.34
C GLU A 11 -3.24 4.33 -12.34
N ILE A 12 -2.88 3.89 -11.13
CA ILE A 12 -3.84 3.63 -10.06
C ILE A 12 -4.50 4.93 -9.58
N GLU A 13 -3.75 6.02 -9.43
CA GLU A 13 -4.31 7.33 -9.08
C GLU A 13 -5.28 7.83 -10.15
N LYS A 14 -4.97 7.65 -11.45
CA LYS A 14 -5.92 7.98 -12.52
C LYS A 14 -7.21 7.16 -12.45
N LEU A 15 -7.12 5.89 -12.10
CA LEU A 15 -8.33 5.09 -11.88
C LEU A 15 -9.10 5.57 -10.65
N TYR A 16 -8.39 5.92 -9.58
CA TYR A 16 -8.98 6.47 -8.36
C TYR A 16 -9.74 7.78 -8.60
N GLU A 17 -9.19 8.70 -9.41
CA GLU A 17 -9.87 9.94 -9.81
C GLU A 17 -11.20 9.69 -10.51
N ASN A 18 -11.32 8.56 -11.23
CA ASN A 18 -12.53 8.17 -11.94
C ASN A 18 -13.44 7.23 -11.12
N LEU A 19 -13.04 6.87 -9.90
CA LEU A 19 -13.73 5.88 -9.07
C LEU A 19 -15.08 6.40 -8.57
N LEU A 20 -15.12 7.66 -8.15
CA LEU A 20 -16.30 8.33 -7.65
C LEU A 20 -17.06 9.00 -8.79
N HIS A 21 -18.36 8.71 -8.89
CA HIS A 21 -19.26 9.44 -9.76
C HIS A 21 -20.53 9.84 -9.00
N ILE A 22 -21.08 10.99 -9.34
CA ILE A 22 -22.36 11.45 -8.80
C ILE A 22 -23.48 10.78 -9.61
N GLU A 23 -24.38 10.08 -8.93
CA GLU A 23 -25.55 9.47 -9.56
C GLU A 23 -26.55 10.56 -9.97
N ARG A 24 -26.88 10.60 -11.27
CA ARG A 24 -27.84 11.58 -11.81
C ARG A 24 -29.21 11.34 -11.18
N GLY A 25 -29.72 12.33 -10.47
CA GLY A 25 -31.07 12.34 -9.88
C GLY A 25 -31.10 12.21 -8.35
N SER A 26 -30.12 11.55 -7.72
CA SER A 26 -30.03 11.42 -6.26
C SER A 26 -29.04 12.40 -5.62
N GLY A 27 -28.05 12.87 -6.40
CA GLY A 27 -26.94 13.67 -5.87
C GLY A 27 -25.99 12.88 -4.95
N LEU A 28 -26.20 11.57 -4.81
CA LEU A 28 -25.37 10.68 -4.02
C LEU A 28 -24.14 10.23 -4.82
N PHE A 29 -23.01 10.10 -4.13
CA PHE A 29 -21.82 9.50 -4.69
C PHE A 29 -22.00 7.99 -4.85
N LYS A 30 -21.40 7.42 -5.88
CA LYS A 30 -21.40 5.99 -6.16
C LYS A 30 -20.01 5.55 -6.62
N ILE A 31 -19.62 4.35 -6.21
CA ILE A 31 -18.39 3.71 -6.69
C ILE A 31 -18.65 3.07 -8.05
N ASN A 32 -17.82 3.39 -9.03
CA ASN A 32 -17.81 2.69 -10.30
C ASN A 32 -17.20 1.29 -10.11
N SER A 33 -18.04 0.27 -10.10
CA SER A 33 -17.63 -1.12 -9.83
C SER A 33 -16.62 -1.67 -10.84
N LYS A 34 -16.70 -1.25 -12.11
CA LYS A 34 -15.73 -1.65 -13.14
C LYS A 34 -14.35 -1.09 -12.83
N ILE A 35 -14.28 0.20 -12.50
CA ILE A 35 -13.03 0.88 -12.13
C ILE A 35 -12.48 0.29 -10.82
N ARG A 36 -13.33 0.05 -9.83
CA ARG A 36 -12.94 -0.59 -8.56
C ARG A 36 -12.29 -1.96 -8.78
N SER A 37 -12.89 -2.79 -9.63
CA SER A 37 -12.36 -4.11 -9.98
C SER A 37 -11.03 -4.01 -10.73
N GLU A 38 -10.93 -3.09 -11.69
CA GLU A 38 -9.67 -2.84 -12.42
C GLU A 38 -8.55 -2.37 -11.50
N MET A 39 -8.84 -1.45 -10.58
CA MET A 39 -7.89 -0.99 -9.56
C MET A 39 -7.40 -2.13 -8.70
N TYR A 40 -8.31 -2.95 -8.17
CA TYR A 40 -7.95 -4.10 -7.34
C TYR A 40 -7.01 -5.05 -8.08
N ALA A 41 -7.37 -5.43 -9.31
CA ALA A 41 -6.56 -6.35 -10.12
C ALA A 41 -5.16 -5.77 -10.40
N LYS A 42 -5.07 -4.48 -10.74
CA LYS A 42 -3.77 -3.80 -10.98
C LYS A 42 -2.92 -3.71 -9.71
N ILE A 43 -3.53 -3.40 -8.57
CA ILE A 43 -2.84 -3.32 -7.28
C ILE A 43 -2.28 -4.70 -6.91
N MET A 44 -3.13 -5.74 -6.90
CA MET A 44 -2.73 -7.07 -6.46
C MET A 44 -1.65 -7.67 -7.35
N LYS A 45 -1.82 -7.58 -8.68
CA LYS A 45 -0.79 -8.00 -9.64
C LYS A 45 0.52 -7.24 -9.44
N SER A 46 0.46 -5.94 -9.14
CA SER A 46 1.67 -5.15 -8.90
C SER A 46 2.36 -5.54 -7.59
N VAL A 47 1.59 -5.81 -6.53
CA VAL A 47 2.10 -6.26 -5.24
C VAL A 47 2.77 -7.63 -5.38
N GLU A 48 2.15 -8.57 -6.07
CA GLU A 48 2.69 -9.91 -6.33
C GLU A 48 4.05 -9.84 -7.05
N ASN A 49 4.11 -9.15 -8.19
CA ASN A 49 5.38 -8.97 -8.94
C ASN A 49 6.46 -8.29 -8.09
N LEU A 50 6.08 -7.31 -7.25
CA LEU A 50 7.03 -6.63 -6.38
C LEU A 50 7.48 -7.53 -5.23
N LYS A 51 6.64 -8.43 -4.73
CA LYS A 51 7.01 -9.40 -3.70
C LYS A 51 8.01 -10.42 -4.23
N GLU A 52 7.79 -10.93 -5.44
CA GLU A 52 8.76 -11.77 -6.13
C GLU A 52 10.11 -11.04 -6.35
N GLU A 53 10.07 -9.78 -6.81
CA GLU A 53 11.27 -8.94 -6.93
C GLU A 53 11.95 -8.76 -5.56
N GLN A 54 11.17 -8.51 -4.50
CA GLN A 54 11.66 -8.28 -3.15
C GLN A 54 12.47 -9.46 -2.60
N GLU A 55 12.06 -10.69 -2.88
CA GLU A 55 12.73 -11.92 -2.42
C GLU A 55 14.13 -12.09 -3.01
N SER A 56 14.39 -11.53 -4.19
CA SER A 56 15.72 -11.52 -4.81
C SER A 56 16.70 -10.55 -4.16
N HIS A 57 16.22 -9.69 -3.25
CA HIS A 57 17.02 -8.67 -2.58
C HIS A 57 17.16 -8.95 -1.08
N PRO A 58 18.38 -8.92 -0.52
CA PRO A 58 18.56 -9.04 0.91
C PRO A 58 17.83 -7.93 1.68
N SER A 59 17.27 -8.24 2.85
CA SER A 59 16.44 -7.33 3.65
C SER A 59 17.15 -6.07 4.19
N TRP A 60 18.48 -6.04 4.14
CA TRP A 60 19.32 -4.88 4.47
C TRP A 60 19.67 -4.02 3.25
N SER A 61 19.41 -4.50 2.04
CA SER A 61 19.74 -3.79 0.81
C SER A 61 18.81 -2.61 0.58
N LYS A 62 19.32 -1.56 -0.05
CA LYS A 62 18.52 -0.39 -0.42
C LYS A 62 17.37 -0.76 -1.36
N ASP A 63 17.60 -1.69 -2.28
CA ASP A 63 16.60 -2.11 -3.26
C ASP A 63 15.42 -2.84 -2.60
N TYR A 64 15.68 -3.70 -1.62
CA TYR A 64 14.62 -4.32 -0.80
C TYR A 64 13.69 -3.28 -0.19
N TRP A 65 14.26 -2.22 0.43
CA TRP A 65 13.47 -1.18 1.08
C TRP A 65 12.76 -0.25 0.08
N VAL A 66 13.31 -0.06 -1.12
CA VAL A 66 12.62 0.65 -2.20
C VAL A 66 11.40 -0.14 -2.67
N ILE A 67 11.53 -1.45 -2.81
CA ILE A 67 10.43 -2.34 -3.19
C ILE A 67 9.38 -2.42 -2.08
N ASP A 68 9.80 -2.62 -0.82
CA ASP A 68 8.91 -2.65 0.34
C ASP A 68 8.05 -1.39 0.44
N ARG A 69 8.68 -0.23 0.22
CA ARG A 69 8.02 1.06 0.17
C ARG A 69 6.93 1.11 -0.89
N GLU A 70 7.20 0.57 -2.07
CA GLU A 70 6.24 0.57 -3.17
C GLU A 70 5.08 -0.39 -2.92
N VAL A 71 5.36 -1.59 -2.39
CA VAL A 71 4.32 -2.53 -1.94
C VAL A 71 3.39 -1.87 -0.91
N ARG A 72 3.96 -1.22 0.11
CA ARG A 72 3.19 -0.53 1.14
C ARG A 72 2.31 0.59 0.57
N ARG A 73 2.82 1.36 -0.40
CA ARG A 73 2.03 2.42 -1.07
C ARG A 73 0.82 1.85 -1.81
N LEU A 74 1.00 0.74 -2.53
CA LEU A 74 -0.07 0.07 -3.25
C LEU A 74 -1.15 -0.46 -2.29
N LEU A 75 -0.73 -1.12 -1.20
CA LEU A 75 -1.66 -1.61 -0.17
C LEU A 75 -2.39 -0.47 0.54
N LEU A 76 -1.69 0.62 0.89
CA LEU A 76 -2.30 1.79 1.49
C LEU A 76 -3.36 2.41 0.57
N LYS A 77 -3.13 2.43 -0.75
CA LYS A 77 -4.11 2.91 -1.72
C LYS A 77 -5.35 2.02 -1.79
N GLU A 78 -5.18 0.71 -1.75
CA GLU A 78 -6.31 -0.23 -1.68
C GLU A 78 -7.14 -0.03 -0.41
N ILE A 79 -6.48 0.13 0.74
CA ILE A 79 -7.17 0.38 2.00
C ILE A 79 -7.90 1.73 1.99
N GLN A 80 -7.28 2.77 1.42
CA GLN A 80 -7.94 4.05 1.22
C GLN A 80 -9.23 3.89 0.41
N VAL A 81 -9.19 3.16 -0.71
CA VAL A 81 -10.38 2.87 -1.54
C VAL A 81 -11.48 2.16 -0.76
N ILE A 82 -11.11 1.19 0.07
CA ILE A 82 -12.06 0.45 0.93
C ILE A 82 -12.73 1.39 1.95
N ILE A 83 -11.96 2.29 2.57
CA ILE A 83 -12.47 3.30 3.51
C ILE A 83 -13.37 4.33 2.80
N ASP A 84 -13.02 4.75 1.60
CA ASP A 84 -13.84 5.69 0.83
C ASP A 84 -15.17 5.05 0.39
N ASP A 85 -15.14 3.78 -0.04
CA ASP A 85 -16.36 3.01 -0.35
C ASP A 85 -17.26 2.86 0.90
N TYR A 86 -16.67 2.69 2.08
CA TYR A 86 -17.43 2.71 3.34
C TYR A 86 -18.16 4.04 3.54
N MET A 87 -17.49 5.17 3.31
CA MET A 87 -18.10 6.49 3.47
C MET A 87 -19.25 6.71 2.47
N VAL A 88 -19.09 6.22 1.24
CA VAL A 88 -20.15 6.23 0.22
C VAL A 88 -21.32 5.34 0.63
N ALA A 89 -21.07 4.10 1.03
CA ALA A 89 -22.09 3.17 1.50
C ALA A 89 -22.84 3.69 2.73
N LYS A 90 -22.13 4.38 3.64
CA LYS A 90 -22.71 5.05 4.80
C LYS A 90 -23.64 6.19 4.40
N GLY A 91 -23.21 7.06 3.49
CA GLY A 91 -24.05 8.16 2.98
C GLY A 91 -25.28 7.69 2.23
N ALA A 92 -25.20 6.55 1.53
CA ALA A 92 -26.29 5.97 0.75
C ALA A 92 -27.19 4.97 1.53
N GLY A 93 -26.90 4.70 2.81
CA GLY A 93 -27.68 3.74 3.61
C GLY A 93 -27.49 2.27 3.22
N HIS A 94 -26.34 1.92 2.65
CA HIS A 94 -26.00 0.57 2.17
C HIS A 94 -24.86 -0.11 2.93
N ILE A 95 -24.62 0.31 4.18
CA ILE A 95 -23.52 -0.18 5.04
C ILE A 95 -23.51 -1.71 5.15
N SER A 96 -24.67 -2.34 5.38
CA SER A 96 -24.73 -3.80 5.58
C SER A 96 -24.25 -4.59 4.35
N ARG A 97 -24.34 -4.03 3.14
CA ARG A 97 -23.77 -4.64 1.94
C ARG A 97 -22.25 -4.53 1.94
N TRP A 98 -21.73 -3.37 2.32
CA TRP A 98 -20.30 -3.13 2.45
C TRP A 98 -19.67 -4.05 3.50
N GLU A 99 -20.28 -4.17 4.67
CA GLU A 99 -19.81 -5.04 5.77
C GLU A 99 -19.78 -6.52 5.37
N LYS A 100 -20.73 -6.98 4.53
CA LYS A 100 -20.68 -8.34 3.99
C LYS A 100 -19.51 -8.59 3.04
N MET A 101 -19.02 -7.55 2.36
CA MET A 101 -17.91 -7.66 1.41
C MET A 101 -16.55 -7.51 2.08
N TYR A 102 -16.43 -6.57 3.02
CA TYR A 102 -15.16 -6.17 3.60
C TYR A 102 -15.03 -6.51 5.10
N GLY A 103 -16.13 -6.76 5.81
CA GLY A 103 -16.12 -7.00 7.25
C GLY A 103 -16.11 -5.68 8.03
N ASP A 104 -15.32 -5.62 9.10
CA ASP A 104 -15.27 -4.48 10.00
C ASP A 104 -14.37 -3.35 9.47
N ILE A 105 -14.88 -2.12 9.49
CA ILE A 105 -14.13 -0.93 9.09
C ILE A 105 -12.94 -0.64 10.01
N GLU A 106 -13.02 -0.98 11.31
CA GLU A 106 -11.93 -0.75 12.26
C GLU A 106 -10.68 -1.55 11.89
N HIS A 107 -10.84 -2.76 11.36
CA HIS A 107 -9.73 -3.56 10.83
C HIS A 107 -8.92 -2.80 9.77
N TYR A 108 -9.61 -2.14 8.82
CA TYR A 108 -8.94 -1.40 7.75
C TYR A 108 -8.30 -0.11 8.25
N LYS A 109 -8.91 0.59 9.21
CA LYS A 109 -8.29 1.75 9.87
C LYS A 109 -7.00 1.35 10.57
N ASP A 110 -7.01 0.25 11.32
CA ASP A 110 -5.83 -0.26 12.01
C ASP A 110 -4.71 -0.65 11.04
N ILE A 111 -5.04 -1.39 9.97
CA ILE A 111 -4.04 -1.73 8.95
C ILE A 111 -3.49 -0.47 8.29
N PHE A 112 -4.33 0.52 7.99
CA PHE A 112 -3.89 1.79 7.40
C PHE A 112 -2.85 2.49 8.27
N TYR A 113 -3.09 2.59 9.58
CA TYR A 113 -2.11 3.16 10.52
C TYR A 113 -0.83 2.32 10.60
N ASN A 114 -0.93 1.00 10.62
CA ASN A 114 0.23 0.10 10.69
C ASN A 114 1.09 0.07 9.42
N LEU A 115 0.49 0.29 8.25
CA LEU A 115 1.19 0.29 6.97
C LEU A 115 1.84 1.63 6.63
N ARG A 116 1.39 2.73 7.25
CA ARG A 116 1.96 4.07 7.04
C ARG A 116 3.48 4.04 7.24
N MET A 117 4.17 4.76 6.35
CA MET A 117 5.63 4.90 6.38
C MET A 117 6.02 5.99 7.39
N ASP A 118 5.73 5.73 8.64
CA ASP A 118 5.94 6.64 9.76
C ASP A 118 7.36 6.53 10.36
N THR A 119 7.57 7.17 11.51
CA THR A 119 8.85 7.08 12.23
C THR A 119 9.21 5.66 12.65
N ALA A 120 8.23 4.78 12.91
CA ALA A 120 8.47 3.38 13.25
C ALA A 120 8.98 2.59 12.03
N TYR A 121 8.43 2.86 10.84
CA TYR A 121 8.95 2.33 9.58
C TYR A 121 10.42 2.71 9.35
N ASP A 122 10.76 3.99 9.48
CA ASP A 122 12.13 4.46 9.29
C ASP A 122 13.10 3.88 10.33
N LYS A 123 12.65 3.68 11.58
CA LYS A 123 13.44 3.01 12.62
C LYS A 123 13.74 1.55 12.25
N ARG A 124 12.75 0.79 11.74
CA ARG A 124 12.95 -0.60 11.27
C ARG A 124 13.96 -0.66 10.14
N ARG A 125 13.83 0.23 9.14
CA ARG A 125 14.76 0.35 8.03
C ARG A 125 16.18 0.64 8.51
N LYS A 126 16.37 1.67 9.33
CA LYS A 126 17.70 2.03 9.87
C LYS A 126 18.31 0.91 10.70
N LYS A 127 17.50 0.14 11.43
CA LYS A 127 17.97 -1.04 12.18
C LYS A 127 18.50 -2.12 11.23
N ALA A 128 17.78 -2.41 10.16
CA ALA A 128 18.20 -3.40 9.16
C ALA A 128 19.45 -2.95 8.37
N GLU A 129 19.56 -1.68 8.00
CA GLU A 129 20.75 -1.11 7.34
C GLU A 129 22.01 -1.18 8.21
N ARG A 130 21.86 -1.22 9.55
CA ARG A 130 22.95 -1.40 10.52
C ARG A 130 23.35 -2.86 10.73
N MET A 131 22.79 -3.81 9.99
CA MET A 131 23.16 -5.21 10.08
C MET A 131 23.87 -5.63 8.81
N LYS A 132 25.06 -6.24 8.95
CA LYS A 132 25.78 -6.87 7.84
C LYS A 132 25.80 -8.38 8.05
N PHE A 133 25.68 -9.13 6.97
CA PHE A 133 25.91 -10.56 6.99
C PHE A 133 27.39 -10.82 6.74
N VAL A 134 28.11 -11.26 7.77
CA VAL A 134 29.55 -11.51 7.74
C VAL A 134 29.78 -12.96 8.16
N LYS A 135 30.45 -13.75 7.31
CA LYS A 135 30.85 -15.15 7.61
C LYS A 135 29.71 -16.03 8.18
N GLY A 136 28.53 -15.97 7.56
CA GLY A 136 27.38 -16.80 7.96
C GLY A 136 26.62 -16.30 9.21
N LYS A 137 26.97 -15.13 9.77
CA LYS A 137 26.31 -14.54 10.93
C LYS A 137 25.89 -13.09 10.65
N TRP A 138 24.82 -12.67 11.31
CA TRP A 138 24.36 -11.29 11.29
C TRP A 138 25.08 -10.49 12.37
N GLU A 139 25.86 -9.49 11.96
CA GLU A 139 26.64 -8.63 12.85
C GLU A 139 26.14 -7.19 12.79
N ARG A 140 26.19 -6.50 13.93
CA ARG A 140 25.81 -5.08 14.04
C ARG A 140 26.99 -4.24 13.52
N VAL A 141 26.73 -3.34 12.57
CA VAL A 141 27.75 -2.42 12.04
C VAL A 141 28.01 -1.34 13.08
N GLU A 142 29.11 -1.48 13.82
CA GLU A 142 29.66 -0.38 14.60
C GLU A 142 30.32 0.60 13.62
N PHE A 143 29.67 1.74 13.41
CA PHE A 143 30.32 2.86 12.75
C PHE A 143 31.33 3.44 13.74
N VAL A 144 32.61 3.09 13.56
CA VAL A 144 33.70 3.78 14.25
C VAL A 144 33.59 5.25 13.89
N LYS A 145 33.21 6.10 14.86
CA LYS A 145 33.36 7.55 14.72
C LYS A 145 34.86 7.81 14.68
N ILE A 146 35.37 8.10 13.48
CA ILE A 146 36.70 8.70 13.35
C ILE A 146 36.53 10.12 13.89
N GLY A 147 37.04 10.34 15.10
CA GLY A 147 37.17 11.66 15.72
C GLY A 147 38.35 12.42 15.16
#